data_AF-A0A920S120-F1
#
_entry.id   AF-A0A920S120-F1
#
_cell.length_a   1.000
_cell.length_b   1.000
_cell.length_c   1.000
_cell.angle_alpha   90.00
_cell.angle_beta   90.00
_cell.angle_gamma   90.00
#
_symmetry.space_group_name_H-M   'P 1'
#
loop_
_entity.id
_entity.type
_entity.pdbx_description
1 polymer ?
#
loop_
_entity_poly.entity_id
_entity_poly.type
_entity_poly.pdbx_seq_one_letter_code
_entity_poly.pdbx_strand_id
1 'polypeptide(L)' 'MALKSVVNGDVTQIDLPPEKASGLKHALEVLSEIDNISIINFDHQDIVRHRIVQKIVEAYEKFKRSR' A
#
# COMPACT_ATOMS: atom_id res chain seq x y z
N MET A 1 -23.02 -20.41 -5.54
CA MET A 1 -21.59 -20.08 -5.71
C MET A 1 -21.42 -18.62 -5.33
N ALA A 2 -20.68 -18.31 -4.26
CA ALA A 2 -20.47 -16.93 -3.83
C ALA A 2 -19.19 -16.39 -4.48
N LEU A 3 -19.27 -15.23 -5.13
CA LEU A 3 -18.08 -14.53 -5.62
C LEU A 3 -17.38 -13.83 -4.45
N LYS A 4 -16.06 -13.99 -4.37
CA LYS A 4 -15.18 -13.20 -3.52
C LYS A 4 -14.31 -12.34 -4.43
N SER A 5 -14.22 -11.07 -4.13
CA SER A 5 -13.41 -10.10 -4.86
C SER A 5 -12.40 -9.47 -3.92
N VAL A 6 -11.21 -9.18 -4.43
CA VAL A 6 -10.16 -8.48 -3.70
C VAL A 6 -9.71 -7.30 -4.55
N VAL A 7 -9.62 -6.13 -3.94
CA VAL A 7 -9.09 -4.91 -4.55
C VAL A 7 -7.88 -4.48 -3.74
N ASN A 8 -6.76 -4.19 -4.43
CA ASN A 8 -5.53 -3.72 -3.82
C ASN A 8 -5.17 -2.32 -4.33
N GLY A 9 -4.33 -1.59 -3.57
CA GLY A 9 -3.82 -0.28 -3.97
C GLY A 9 -2.79 0.25 -2.97
N ASP A 10 -2.06 1.29 -3.38
CA ASP A 10 -1.10 2.00 -2.54
C ASP A 10 -1.61 3.42 -2.27
N VAL A 11 -1.91 3.72 -1.01
CA VAL A 11 -2.47 5.01 -0.57
C VAL A 11 -1.47 6.18 -0.71
N THR A 12 -0.17 5.87 -0.85
CA THR A 12 0.91 6.85 -0.99
C THR A 12 1.12 7.29 -2.44
N GLN A 13 0.63 6.50 -3.41
CA GLN A 13 0.78 6.77 -4.84
C GLN A 13 -0.45 7.49 -5.40
N ILE A 14 -0.51 8.80 -5.21
CA ILE A 14 -1.58 9.66 -5.74
C ILE A 14 -1.01 10.51 -6.87
N ASP A 15 -1.18 10.05 -8.10
CA ASP A 15 -0.77 10.75 -9.32
C ASP A 15 -1.90 11.64 -9.90
N LEU A 16 -2.73 12.19 -9.03
CA LEU A 16 -3.85 13.05 -9.41
C LEU A 16 -3.50 14.54 -9.23
N PRO A 17 -4.08 15.45 -10.01
CA PRO A 17 -4.02 16.89 -9.74
C PRO A 17 -4.44 17.20 -8.29
N PRO A 18 -3.87 18.23 -7.63
CA PRO A 18 -4.14 18.54 -6.22
C PRO A 18 -5.61 18.75 -5.86
N GLU A 19 -6.39 19.23 -6.83
CA GLU A 19 -7.83 19.47 -6.72
C GLU A 19 -8.71 18.21 -6.81
N LYS A 20 -8.12 17.06 -7.14
CA LYS A 20 -8.83 15.78 -7.21
C LYS A 20 -8.57 14.93 -5.97
N ALA A 21 -9.65 14.54 -5.30
CA ALA A 21 -9.60 13.57 -4.22
C ALA A 21 -9.15 12.19 -4.72
N SER A 22 -8.42 11.45 -3.89
CA SER A 22 -8.04 10.07 -4.18
C SER A 22 -9.27 9.15 -4.09
N GLY A 23 -9.58 8.46 -5.20
CA GLY A 23 -10.67 7.50 -5.24
C GLY A 23 -10.46 6.33 -4.26
N LEU A 24 -9.22 5.89 -4.05
CA LEU A 24 -8.89 4.84 -3.09
C LEU A 24 -9.15 5.31 -1.65
N LYS A 25 -8.69 6.51 -1.27
CA LYS A 25 -8.94 7.07 0.07
C LYS A 25 -10.45 7.24 0.32
N HIS A 26 -11.16 7.78 -0.65
CA HIS A 26 -12.61 7.94 -0.57
C HIS A 26 -13.34 6.59 -0.46
N ALA A 27 -12.94 5.58 -1.23
CA ALA A 27 -13.50 4.24 -1.12
C ALA A 27 -13.24 3.60 0.25
N LEU A 28 -12.04 3.75 0.82
CA LEU A 28 -11.74 3.23 2.16
C LEU A 28 -12.63 3.86 3.23
N GLU A 29 -12.93 5.16 3.11
CA GLU A 29 -13.84 5.86 4.01
C GLU A 29 -15.29 5.35 3.85
N VAL A 30 -15.82 5.38 2.63
CA VAL A 30 -17.21 4.99 2.33
C VAL A 30 -17.49 3.52 2.65
N LEU A 31 -16.53 2.63 2.38
CA LEU A 31 -16.72 1.19 2.56
C LEU A 31 -16.43 0.72 4.00
N SER A 32 -15.90 1.58 4.87
CA SER A 32 -15.56 1.23 6.26
C SER A 32 -16.78 0.89 7.11
N GLU A 33 -17.97 1.38 6.74
CA GLU A 33 -19.22 1.14 7.45
C GLU A 33 -20.05 -0.03 6.89
N ILE A 34 -19.57 -0.70 5.83
CA ILE A 34 -20.32 -1.78 5.18
C ILE A 34 -19.98 -3.13 5.82
N ASP A 35 -20.99 -3.76 6.40
CA ASP A 35 -20.90 -5.13 6.89
C ASP A 35 -20.46 -6.10 5.79
N ASN A 36 -19.53 -7.00 6.13
CA ASN A 36 -18.91 -7.99 5.24
C ASN A 36 -17.85 -7.46 4.25
N ILE A 37 -17.40 -6.21 4.39
CA ILE A 37 -16.16 -5.73 3.76
C ILE A 37 -15.05 -5.68 4.81
N SER A 38 -13.88 -6.24 4.48
CA SER A 38 -12.69 -6.16 5.34
C SER A 38 -11.63 -5.29 4.67
N ILE A 39 -11.14 -4.30 5.39
CA ILE A 39 -10.03 -3.44 4.97
C ILE A 39 -8.77 -3.95 5.66
N ILE A 40 -7.79 -4.40 4.86
CA ILE A 40 -6.51 -4.92 5.35
C ILE A 40 -5.40 -3.95 4.93
N ASN A 41 -4.73 -3.36 5.90
CA ASN A 41 -3.57 -2.50 5.68
C ASN A 41 -2.30 -3.31 5.87
N PHE A 42 -1.42 -3.29 4.88
CA PHE A 42 -0.10 -3.89 4.97
C PHE A 42 0.92 -2.84 5.41
N ASP A 43 1.86 -3.25 6.25
CA ASP A 43 3.00 -2.44 6.61
C ASP A 43 4.33 -3.09 6.17
N HIS A 44 5.44 -2.48 6.59
CA HIS A 44 6.78 -2.92 6.22
C HIS A 44 7.14 -4.33 6.72
N GLN A 45 6.47 -4.83 7.76
CA GLN A 45 6.67 -6.14 8.37
C GLN A 45 6.02 -7.24 7.52
N ASP A 46 4.95 -6.92 6.79
CA ASP A 46 4.26 -7.85 5.89
C ASP A 46 5.03 -8.14 4.59
N ILE A 47 6.08 -7.36 4.32
CA ILE A 47 6.87 -7.50 3.10
C ILE A 47 7.89 -8.63 3.26
N VAL A 48 7.54 -9.80 2.72
CA VAL A 48 8.49 -10.91 2.55
C VAL A 48 9.45 -10.57 1.41
N ARG A 49 10.58 -9.95 1.75
CA ARG A 49 11.64 -9.62 0.78
C ARG A 49 12.54 -10.83 0.57
N HIS A 50 12.72 -11.21 -0.69
CA HIS A 50 13.78 -12.15 -1.05
C HIS A 50 15.14 -11.62 -0.56
N ARG A 51 16.03 -12.50 -0.10
CA ARG A 51 17.31 -12.14 0.54
C ARG A 51 18.17 -11.19 -0.30
N ILE A 52 18.06 -11.26 -1.64
CA ILE A 52 18.75 -10.33 -2.55
C ILE A 52 18.16 -8.91 -2.47
N VAL A 53 16.84 -8.76 -2.39
CA VAL A 53 16.18 -7.45 -2.33
C VAL A 53 16.55 -6.73 -1.03
N GLN A 54 16.61 -7.45 0.10
CA GLN A 54 17.08 -6.87 1.37
C GLN A 54 18.51 -6.33 1.25
N LYS A 55 19.44 -7.11 0.68
CA LYS A 55 20.82 -6.67 0.44
C LYS A 55 20.92 -5.43 -0.45
N ILE A 56 20.08 -5.33 -1.47
CA ILE A 56 20.03 -4.15 -2.35
C ILE A 56 19.57 -2.92 -1.56
N VAL A 57 18.48 -3.03 -0.79
CA VAL A 57 17.96 -1.93 0.04
C VAL A 57 19.00 -1.46 1.05
N GLU A 58 19.66 -2.39 1.76
CA GLU A 58 20.73 -2.07 2.71
C GLU A 58 21.91 -1.34 2.06
N ALA A 59 22.27 -1.69 0.82
CA ALA A 59 23.35 -1.02 0.10
C ALA A 59 23.01 0.44 -0.19
N TYR A 60 21.79 0.73 -0.63
CA TYR A 60 21.32 2.11 -0.89
C TYR A 60 21.18 2.92 0.40
N GLU A 61 20.68 2.33 1.49
CA GLU A 61 20.60 2.97 2.81
C GLU A 61 22.00 3.40 3.31
N LYS A 62 23.01 2.53 3.18
CA LYS A 62 24.40 2.86 3.54
C LYS A 62 24.95 3.99 2.68
N PHE A 63 24.71 3.97 1.37
CA PHE A 63 25.13 5.03 0.46
C PHE A 63 24.53 6.38 0.86
N LYS A 64 23.23 6.42 1.23
CA LYS A 64 22.54 7.64 1.65
C LYS A 64 23.10 8.21 2.95
N ARG A 65 23.51 7.37 3.92
CA ARG A 65 24.10 7.82 5.20
C ARG A 65 25.56 8.31 5.08
N SER A 66 26.28 7.85 4.07
CA SER A 66 27.67 8.29 3.79
C SER A 66 27.76 9.64 3.05
N ARG A 67 26.61 10.27 2.77
CA ARG A 67 26.49 11.56 2.08
C ARG A 67 25.85 12.57 3.01
#